data_AF-A0AAV2AT69-F1
#
_entry.id   AF-A0AAV2AT69-F1
#
_cell.length_a   1.000
_cell.length_b   1.000
_cell.length_c   1.000
_cell.angle_alpha   90.00
_cell.angle_beta   90.00
_cell.angle_gamma   90.00
#
_symmetry.space_group_name_H-M   'P 1'
#
loop_
_entity.id
_entity.type
_entity.pdbx_description
1 polymer ?
#
loop_
_entity_poly.entity_id
_entity_poly.type
_entity_poly.pdbx_seq_one_letter_code
_entity_poly.pdbx_strand_id
1 'polypeptide(L)'
;MNSDTGKIIYSVYSGTKRTSKCLRIAVPESKYLSLNIANLKFAKTSCDEATLSVTWEALKSESVTFCPGNHTSIKKLINTFSDTEVKHRTISTRRTHPWIGRSSGKSFDSFTITYVVEDLLCMKPDSFKCSSTSCVSMDKKCDGVRNCYNGKDEVGCERGVFAVPGVNISRNLGVNWLKNQRNAAWGWRENTHRAIIALYLAKGANFNGTNLDEDLMEKQLELQMSTAILRNETDLITPTQLAMYINALLAICHDPRNFYGFNLINDMKRQMEFSKNTTHLLPYLALCNAKEILTDLDVVKLVQVLESPSNHSFFTDVQSVALMGLACIGNSSKTLELKENITRATEILKKHQNEDGSFGNIYTTALVIQALLSSGHEEDTDLDLKAAIEFLKSQQSKDGSFGDFLATYLILPILNSKSLSDIGKINCTENVKRVRDSK
;
A
#
# COMPACT_ATOMS: atom_id res chain seq x y z
N MET A 1 -20.79 -29.08 -5.91
CA MET A 1 -20.86 -29.21 -4.44
C MET A 1 -20.98 -30.69 -4.13
N ASN A 2 -19.88 -31.36 -3.83
CA ASN A 2 -19.89 -32.76 -3.39
C ASN A 2 -19.66 -32.75 -1.88
N SER A 3 -20.74 -32.74 -1.10
CA SER A 3 -20.70 -33.02 0.33
C SER A 3 -20.72 -34.53 0.52
N ASP A 4 -19.69 -35.08 1.18
CA ASP A 4 -19.70 -36.48 1.56
C ASP A 4 -20.44 -36.61 2.89
N THR A 5 -21.61 -37.22 2.83
CA THR A 5 -22.44 -37.50 4.00
C THR A 5 -22.36 -38.98 4.35
N GLY A 6 -22.22 -39.27 5.63
CA GLY A 6 -22.16 -40.65 6.11
C GLY A 6 -22.96 -40.85 7.38
N LYS A 7 -23.56 -42.04 7.51
CA LYS A 7 -24.23 -42.49 8.71
C LYS A 7 -23.72 -43.86 9.10
N ILE A 8 -23.22 -43.97 10.32
CA ILE A 8 -22.67 -45.21 10.86
C ILE A 8 -23.49 -45.58 12.09
N ILE A 9 -24.05 -46.78 12.05
CA ILE A 9 -24.77 -47.37 13.18
C ILE A 9 -23.87 -48.47 13.73
N TYR A 10 -23.52 -48.36 14.99
CA TYR A 10 -22.67 -49.33 15.67
C TYR A 10 -23.45 -49.98 16.81
N SER A 11 -23.41 -51.30 16.85
CA SER A 11 -23.89 -52.12 17.96
C SER A 11 -22.93 -53.30 18.14
N VAL A 12 -22.41 -53.47 19.36
CA VAL A 12 -21.52 -54.58 19.69
C VAL A 12 -21.96 -55.22 21.00
N TYR A 13 -21.92 -56.56 21.03
CA TYR A 13 -22.24 -57.30 22.24
C TYR A 13 -21.11 -57.09 23.26
N SER A 14 -21.46 -56.59 24.44
CA SER A 14 -20.51 -56.38 25.54
C SER A 14 -20.26 -57.70 26.28
N GLY A 15 -19.73 -58.68 25.56
CA GLY A 15 -19.39 -60.01 26.06
C GLY A 15 -18.08 -60.06 26.85
N THR A 16 -17.59 -61.27 27.12
CA THR A 16 -16.40 -61.53 27.98
C THR A 16 -15.04 -61.22 27.33
N LYS A 17 -15.00 -60.62 26.14
CA LYS A 17 -13.76 -60.31 25.40
C LYS A 17 -13.58 -58.81 25.24
N ARG A 18 -12.33 -58.35 25.32
CA ARG A 18 -11.94 -56.96 25.00
C ARG A 18 -12.20 -56.71 23.52
N THR A 19 -13.00 -55.69 23.21
CA THR A 19 -13.23 -55.25 21.83
C THR A 19 -12.83 -53.79 21.68
N SER A 20 -12.10 -53.48 20.61
CA SER A 20 -11.82 -52.11 20.19
C SER A 20 -12.13 -51.96 18.71
N LYS A 21 -12.86 -50.90 18.35
CA LYS A 21 -13.09 -50.54 16.96
C LYS A 21 -12.66 -49.10 16.75
N CYS A 22 -11.85 -48.89 15.73
CA CYS A 22 -11.41 -47.58 15.28
C CYS A 22 -12.03 -47.30 13.92
N LEU A 23 -12.52 -46.08 13.74
CA LEU A 23 -12.99 -45.54 12.48
C LEU A 23 -12.19 -44.29 12.19
N ARG A 24 -11.60 -44.20 11.00
CA ARG A 24 -10.94 -42.99 10.52
C ARG A 24 -11.80 -42.33 9.45
N ILE A 25 -12.04 -41.03 9.61
CA ILE A 25 -12.72 -40.19 8.62
C ILE A 25 -11.67 -39.23 8.08
N ALA A 26 -11.35 -39.36 6.80
CA ALA A 26 -10.38 -38.48 6.13
C ALA A 26 -11.03 -37.11 5.85
N VAL A 27 -10.31 -36.04 6.17
CA VAL A 27 -10.77 -34.66 5.96
C VAL A 27 -9.73 -33.95 5.08
N PRO A 28 -9.99 -33.79 3.77
CA PRO A 28 -9.07 -33.09 2.87
C PRO A 28 -8.84 -31.63 3.30
N GLU A 29 -7.69 -31.06 2.97
CA GLU A 29 -7.24 -29.71 3.40
C GLU A 29 -8.15 -28.52 3.02
N SER A 30 -9.20 -28.75 2.22
CA SER A 30 -10.19 -27.77 1.77
C SER A 30 -11.58 -27.94 2.40
N LYS A 31 -11.75 -28.93 3.29
CA LYS A 31 -13.03 -29.31 3.88
C LYS A 31 -12.97 -29.28 5.41
N TYR A 32 -14.14 -29.22 6.06
CA TYR A 32 -14.30 -29.47 7.48
C TYR A 32 -15.29 -30.60 7.72
N LEU A 33 -15.09 -31.32 8.81
CA LEU A 33 -15.96 -32.40 9.25
C LEU A 33 -16.86 -31.87 10.37
N SER A 34 -18.17 -31.96 10.15
CA SER A 34 -19.16 -31.82 11.22
C SER A 34 -19.67 -33.20 11.61
N LEU A 35 -19.37 -33.62 12.84
CA LEU A 35 -19.67 -34.94 13.37
C LEU A 35 -20.66 -34.82 14.53
N ASN A 36 -21.76 -35.57 14.45
CA ASN A 36 -22.77 -35.64 15.49
C ASN A 36 -22.93 -37.08 15.99
N ILE A 37 -22.85 -37.25 17.30
CA ILE A 37 -23.03 -38.55 17.99
C ILE A 37 -24.38 -38.55 18.69
N ALA A 38 -25.17 -39.58 18.42
CA ALA A 38 -26.49 -39.78 18.99
C ALA A 38 -26.70 -41.22 19.47
N ASN A 39 -27.71 -41.43 20.31
CA ASN A 39 -28.12 -42.73 20.82
C ASN A 39 -26.99 -43.52 21.52
N LEU A 40 -26.04 -42.81 22.13
CA LEU A 40 -24.92 -43.43 22.84
C LEU A 40 -25.43 -44.17 24.08
N LYS A 41 -25.19 -45.48 24.12
CA LYS A 41 -25.49 -46.36 25.24
C LYS A 41 -24.29 -47.26 25.50
N PHE A 42 -23.88 -47.32 26.75
CA PHE A 42 -22.85 -48.25 27.21
C PHE A 42 -23.51 -49.33 28.06
N ALA A 43 -23.07 -50.58 27.89
CA ALA A 43 -23.45 -51.72 28.70
C ALA A 43 -22.78 -51.71 30.09
N LYS A 44 -21.63 -51.03 30.19
CA LYS A 44 -20.84 -50.91 31.43
C LYS A 44 -21.17 -49.61 32.16
N THR A 45 -20.82 -49.56 33.44
CA THR A 45 -21.12 -48.41 34.32
C THR A 45 -19.89 -47.55 34.65
N SER A 46 -18.68 -47.97 34.27
CA SER A 46 -17.44 -47.24 34.53
C SER A 46 -16.72 -46.80 33.25
N CYS A 47 -16.13 -45.59 33.28
CA CYS A 47 -15.19 -45.08 32.25
C CYS A 47 -14.05 -46.06 31.97
N ASP A 48 -13.55 -46.76 32.99
CA ASP A 48 -12.40 -47.66 32.82
C ASP A 48 -12.76 -48.92 32.01
N GLU A 49 -14.06 -49.24 31.95
CA GLU A 49 -14.59 -50.44 31.32
C GLU A 49 -15.16 -50.19 29.93
N ALA A 50 -15.64 -48.97 29.65
CA ALA A 50 -16.12 -48.61 28.32
C ALA A 50 -15.89 -47.11 28.04
N THR A 51 -15.31 -46.82 26.88
CA THR A 51 -15.15 -45.44 26.39
C THR A 51 -15.40 -45.34 24.90
N LEU A 52 -15.85 -44.15 24.49
CA LEU A 52 -15.82 -43.70 23.10
C LEU A 52 -14.99 -42.43 23.06
N SER A 53 -13.87 -42.42 22.35
CA SER A 53 -13.02 -41.24 22.19
C SER A 53 -13.02 -40.78 20.73
N VAL A 54 -13.08 -39.47 20.54
CA VAL A 54 -12.90 -38.80 19.25
C VAL A 54 -11.63 -37.97 19.33
N THR A 55 -10.69 -38.22 18.44
CA THR A 55 -9.37 -37.57 18.39
C THR A 55 -9.12 -37.02 16.99
N TRP A 56 -8.59 -35.81 16.89
CA TRP A 56 -8.21 -35.19 15.62
C TRP A 56 -6.83 -34.55 15.74
N GLU A 57 -6.09 -34.55 14.64
CA GLU A 57 -4.70 -34.10 14.61
C GLU A 57 -4.66 -32.62 14.20
N ALA A 58 -4.64 -31.72 15.17
CA ALA A 58 -4.29 -30.31 14.96
C ALA A 58 -3.15 -29.96 15.91
N LEU A 59 -2.47 -28.82 15.69
CA LEU A 59 -1.27 -28.33 16.39
C LEU A 59 -1.31 -28.36 17.94
N LYS A 60 -2.45 -28.71 18.56
CA LYS A 60 -2.60 -29.22 19.93
C LYS A 60 -3.57 -30.41 19.88
N SER A 61 -3.19 -31.56 20.44
CA SER A 61 -3.99 -32.80 20.43
C SER A 61 -5.28 -32.65 21.25
N GLU A 62 -6.33 -32.11 20.64
CA GLU A 62 -7.65 -32.03 21.24
C GLU A 62 -8.39 -33.37 21.10
N SER A 63 -9.04 -33.80 22.18
CA SER A 63 -9.80 -35.05 22.21
C SER A 63 -11.04 -34.92 23.08
N VAL A 64 -12.09 -35.64 22.70
CA VAL A 64 -13.32 -35.74 23.49
C VAL A 64 -13.56 -37.19 23.82
N THR A 65 -13.67 -37.50 25.11
CA THR A 65 -13.98 -38.85 25.59
C THR A 65 -15.35 -38.90 26.24
N PHE A 66 -16.16 -39.87 25.86
CA PHE A 66 -17.47 -40.16 26.42
C PHE A 66 -17.40 -41.42 27.29
N CYS A 67 -18.05 -41.36 28.45
CA CYS A 67 -18.09 -42.42 29.45
C CYS A 67 -19.51 -42.78 29.89
N PRO A 68 -19.71 -43.97 30.47
CA PRO A 68 -20.95 -44.32 31.16
C PRO A 68 -21.24 -43.37 32.34
N GLY A 69 -22.52 -43.08 32.57
CA GLY A 69 -22.98 -42.27 33.71
C GLY A 69 -22.98 -40.75 33.48
N ASN A 70 -22.23 -40.24 32.50
CA ASN A 70 -22.29 -38.83 32.13
C ASN A 70 -23.46 -38.59 31.16
N HIS A 71 -24.62 -38.27 31.75
CA HIS A 71 -25.84 -37.70 31.16
C HIS A 71 -26.34 -38.33 29.85
N THR A 72 -27.44 -39.06 30.01
CA THR A 72 -28.50 -39.29 29.03
C THR A 72 -28.67 -38.13 28.03
N SER A 73 -28.54 -38.44 26.74
CA SER A 73 -29.00 -37.62 25.59
C SER A 73 -28.16 -36.41 25.16
N ILE A 74 -26.83 -36.45 25.27
CA ILE A 74 -26.00 -35.39 24.67
C ILE A 74 -25.87 -35.64 23.15
N LYS A 75 -26.60 -34.88 22.33
CA LYS A 75 -26.19 -34.60 20.94
C LYS A 75 -24.97 -33.68 21.01
N LYS A 76 -23.76 -34.23 20.88
CA LYS A 76 -22.55 -33.42 20.84
C LYS A 76 -22.14 -33.24 19.39
N LEU A 77 -22.18 -31.99 18.93
CA LEU A 77 -21.63 -31.58 17.65
C LEU A 77 -20.12 -31.34 17.83
N ILE A 78 -19.31 -31.99 17.01
CA ILE A 78 -17.86 -31.85 16.97
C ILE A 78 -17.50 -31.38 15.58
N ASN A 79 -16.83 -30.24 15.49
CA ASN A 79 -16.34 -29.69 14.23
C ASN A 79 -14.81 -29.78 14.22
N THR A 80 -14.23 -30.44 13.21
CA THR A 80 -12.77 -30.61 13.07
C THR A 80 -12.30 -30.30 11.65
N PHE A 81 -11.04 -29.91 11.53
CA PHE A 81 -10.39 -29.49 10.27
C PHE A 81 -9.32 -30.47 9.79
N SER A 82 -9.21 -31.61 10.45
CA SER A 82 -8.22 -32.65 10.16
C SER A 82 -8.84 -34.02 10.30
N ASP A 83 -8.10 -35.02 9.81
CA ASP A 83 -8.46 -36.42 9.93
C ASP A 83 -8.88 -36.75 11.37
N THR A 84 -10.06 -37.35 11.47
CA THR A 84 -10.67 -37.66 12.76
C THR A 84 -10.73 -39.17 12.96
N GLU A 85 -10.22 -39.63 14.10
CA GLU A 85 -10.34 -41.01 14.54
C GLU A 85 -11.40 -41.12 15.65
N VAL A 86 -12.36 -42.02 15.45
CA VAL A 86 -13.35 -42.39 16.46
C VAL A 86 -13.03 -43.80 16.94
N LYS A 87 -12.73 -43.92 18.24
CA LYS A 87 -12.30 -45.17 18.87
C LYS A 87 -13.24 -45.56 20.00
N HIS A 88 -13.89 -46.70 19.82
CA HIS A 88 -14.64 -47.37 20.87
C HIS A 88 -13.76 -48.44 21.53
N ARG A 89 -13.73 -48.46 22.86
CA ARG A 89 -13.01 -49.46 23.65
C ARG A 89 -13.93 -49.98 24.75
N THR A 90 -13.99 -51.30 24.89
CA THR A 90 -14.56 -51.93 26.09
C THR A 90 -13.64 -53.01 26.65
N ILE A 91 -13.55 -53.06 27.97
CA ILE A 91 -12.72 -53.98 28.75
C ILE A 91 -13.64 -54.75 29.70
N SER A 92 -13.50 -56.06 29.74
CA SER A 92 -14.13 -56.88 30.77
C SER A 92 -13.22 -56.94 31.99
N THR A 93 -13.67 -56.38 33.12
CA THR A 93 -13.08 -56.66 34.44
C THR A 93 -13.68 -57.99 34.92
N ARG A 94 -12.87 -59.04 35.07
CA ARG A 94 -13.31 -60.23 35.81
C ARG A 94 -13.36 -59.84 37.29
N ARG A 95 -14.53 -59.61 37.86
CA ARG A 95 -14.78 -60.00 39.25
C ARG A 95 -15.56 -61.30 39.21
N THR A 96 -14.85 -62.40 39.42
CA THR A 96 -15.44 -63.70 39.72
C THR A 96 -16.27 -63.55 41.01
N HIS A 97 -17.58 -63.37 40.87
CA HIS A 97 -18.53 -63.70 41.93
C HIS A 97 -19.36 -64.90 41.45
N PRO A 98 -19.30 -66.05 42.15
CA PRO A 98 -20.11 -67.20 41.81
C PRO A 98 -21.57 -66.92 42.15
N TRP A 99 -22.43 -67.16 41.16
CA TRP A 99 -23.87 -67.43 41.28
C TRP A 99 -24.76 -66.39 41.99
N ILE A 100 -25.61 -65.73 41.21
CA ILE A 100 -27.07 -65.69 41.39
C ILE A 100 -27.73 -65.22 40.08
N GLY A 101 -28.69 -66.03 39.59
CA GLY A 101 -30.00 -65.60 39.10
C GLY A 101 -30.13 -64.66 37.90
N ARG A 102 -30.44 -65.26 36.74
CA ARG A 102 -31.37 -64.79 35.69
C ARG A 102 -31.65 -63.27 35.56
N SER A 103 -31.06 -62.70 34.52
CA SER A 103 -31.75 -61.93 33.47
C SER A 103 -30.83 -61.86 32.26
N SER A 104 -31.03 -62.70 31.25
CA SER A 104 -30.26 -62.67 30.00
C SER A 104 -30.70 -61.51 29.11
N GLY A 105 -30.66 -60.29 29.65
CA GLY A 105 -30.65 -59.08 28.84
C GLY A 105 -29.27 -59.01 28.21
N LYS A 106 -29.18 -59.37 26.92
CA LYS A 106 -27.95 -59.18 26.16
C LYS A 106 -27.57 -57.69 26.26
N SER A 107 -26.47 -57.37 26.94
CA SER A 107 -26.02 -56.00 27.11
C SER A 107 -25.12 -55.61 25.95
N PHE A 108 -25.44 -54.50 25.29
CA PHE A 108 -24.75 -54.02 24.10
C PHE A 108 -24.29 -52.59 24.30
N ASP A 109 -23.13 -52.27 23.73
CA ASP A 109 -22.75 -50.88 23.48
C ASP A 109 -23.32 -50.49 22.13
N SER A 110 -23.98 -49.34 22.04
CA SER A 110 -24.54 -48.85 20.78
C SER A 110 -24.40 -47.35 20.63
N PHE A 111 -24.12 -46.89 19.42
CA PHE A 111 -24.13 -45.46 19.08
C PHE A 111 -24.39 -45.25 17.59
N THR A 112 -24.87 -44.07 17.24
CA THR A 112 -25.04 -43.62 15.86
C THR A 112 -24.18 -42.38 15.63
N ILE A 113 -23.37 -42.40 14.56
CA ILE A 113 -22.59 -41.26 14.10
C ILE A 113 -23.20 -40.81 12.78
N THR A 114 -23.56 -39.54 12.71
CA THR A 114 -23.88 -38.86 11.44
C THR A 114 -22.82 -37.81 11.21
N TYR A 115 -22.21 -37.81 10.04
CA TYR A 115 -21.20 -36.83 9.70
C TYR A 115 -21.41 -36.26 8.30
N VAL A 116 -20.96 -35.03 8.14
CA VAL A 116 -20.95 -34.31 6.87
C VAL A 116 -19.55 -33.72 6.72
N VAL A 117 -18.93 -33.98 5.56
CA VAL A 117 -17.70 -33.30 5.15
C VAL A 117 -18.09 -32.23 4.14
N GLU A 118 -17.95 -30.96 4.53
CA GLU A 118 -18.34 -29.78 3.74
C GLU A 118 -17.14 -28.90 3.42
N ASP A 119 -17.23 -28.10 2.37
CA ASP A 119 -16.15 -27.17 1.99
C ASP A 119 -16.06 -26.02 3.01
N LEU A 120 -14.86 -25.80 3.57
CA LEU A 120 -14.59 -24.75 4.56
C LEU A 120 -13.77 -23.63 3.93
N LEU A 121 -14.40 -22.74 3.19
CA LEU A 121 -13.69 -21.61 2.60
C LEU A 121 -13.92 -20.36 3.45
N CYS A 122 -13.06 -20.13 4.45
CA CYS A 122 -12.67 -18.79 5.00
C CYS A 122 -12.00 -18.79 6.41
N MET A 123 -11.43 -19.89 6.94
CA MET A 123 -10.83 -19.90 8.30
C MET A 123 -9.32 -20.18 8.36
N LYS A 124 -8.61 -20.18 7.22
CA LYS A 124 -7.14 -20.22 7.24
C LYS A 124 -6.60 -18.83 7.64
N PRO A 125 -5.56 -18.72 8.47
CA PRO A 125 -4.99 -17.44 8.88
C PRO A 125 -4.54 -16.59 7.68
N ASP A 126 -4.10 -17.23 6.59
CA ASP A 126 -3.67 -16.56 5.35
C ASP A 126 -4.77 -16.51 4.28
N SER A 127 -6.04 -16.30 4.67
CA SER A 127 -7.16 -16.18 3.72
C SER A 127 -7.93 -14.86 3.83
N PHE A 128 -8.21 -14.25 2.67
CA PHE A 128 -8.98 -13.01 2.53
C PHE A 128 -10.45 -13.29 2.19
N LYS A 129 -11.38 -12.65 2.90
CA LYS A 129 -12.83 -12.85 2.74
C LYS A 129 -13.46 -11.91 1.70
N CYS A 130 -13.77 -12.48 0.54
CA CYS A 130 -14.51 -11.82 -0.55
C CYS A 130 -16.00 -11.62 -0.22
N SER A 131 -16.67 -12.65 0.30
CA SER A 131 -18.11 -12.65 0.63
C SER A 131 -18.46 -13.63 1.77
N SER A 132 -19.74 -13.87 2.07
CA SER A 132 -20.16 -14.87 3.07
C SER A 132 -19.75 -16.30 2.71
N THR A 133 -19.52 -16.59 1.42
CA THR A 133 -19.26 -17.94 0.90
C THR A 133 -18.01 -18.04 0.03
N SER A 134 -17.22 -16.97 -0.11
CA SER A 134 -16.01 -16.97 -0.95
C SER A 134 -14.81 -16.31 -0.28
N CYS A 135 -13.66 -16.95 -0.46
CA CYS A 135 -12.36 -16.53 0.03
C CYS A 135 -11.27 -16.77 -1.02
N VAL A 136 -10.20 -15.97 -0.93
CA VAL A 136 -8.97 -16.09 -1.72
C VAL A 136 -7.76 -16.13 -0.76
N SER A 137 -6.57 -16.52 -1.24
CA SER A 137 -5.36 -16.41 -0.42
C SER A 137 -5.07 -14.95 -0.07
N MET A 138 -4.39 -14.65 1.03
CA MET A 138 -3.88 -13.29 1.27
C MET A 138 -2.89 -12.86 0.18
N ASP A 139 -2.14 -13.79 -0.44
CA ASP A 139 -1.27 -13.49 -1.59
C ASP A 139 -2.06 -13.08 -2.85
N LYS A 140 -3.37 -13.32 -2.85
CA LYS A 140 -4.32 -12.96 -3.92
C LYS A 140 -5.07 -11.68 -3.62
N LYS A 141 -4.73 -11.01 -2.53
CA LYS A 141 -5.23 -9.67 -2.24
C LYS A 141 -4.21 -8.68 -2.77
N CYS A 142 -4.64 -7.76 -3.63
CA CYS A 142 -3.77 -6.74 -4.21
C CYS A 142 -2.69 -7.30 -5.14
N ASP A 143 -2.97 -8.42 -5.80
CA ASP A 143 -2.04 -9.02 -6.78
C ASP A 143 -2.26 -8.47 -8.21
N GLY A 144 -3.16 -7.50 -8.35
CA GLY A 144 -3.53 -6.87 -9.63
C GLY A 144 -4.52 -7.71 -10.44
N VAL A 145 -4.95 -8.86 -9.94
CA VAL A 145 -5.87 -9.78 -10.61
C VAL A 145 -7.14 -9.91 -9.79
N ARG A 146 -8.29 -9.72 -10.44
CA ARG A 146 -9.59 -9.95 -9.80
C ARG A 146 -9.80 -11.45 -9.53
N ASN A 147 -9.49 -11.91 -8.33
CA ASN A 147 -9.75 -13.25 -7.82
C ASN A 147 -11.08 -13.33 -7.05
N CYS A 148 -11.54 -12.26 -6.41
CA CYS A 148 -12.89 -12.22 -5.88
C CYS A 148 -13.90 -11.96 -7.00
N TYR A 149 -15.03 -12.69 -7.00
CA TYR A 149 -16.11 -12.43 -7.94
C TYR A 149 -16.65 -10.99 -7.87
N ASN A 150 -16.61 -10.35 -6.70
CA ASN A 150 -16.98 -8.93 -6.51
C ASN A 150 -15.80 -7.95 -6.67
N GLY A 151 -14.57 -8.43 -6.90
CA GLY A 151 -13.35 -7.64 -7.02
C GLY A 151 -12.87 -6.97 -5.73
N LYS A 152 -13.40 -7.40 -4.58
CA LYS A 152 -13.08 -6.81 -3.26
C LYS A 152 -11.63 -7.03 -2.83
N ASP A 153 -10.99 -8.07 -3.34
CA ASP A 153 -9.55 -8.36 -3.18
C ASP A 153 -8.66 -7.28 -3.76
N GLU A 154 -9.12 -6.59 -4.79
CA GLU A 154 -8.37 -5.53 -5.47
C GLU A 154 -8.81 -4.12 -5.04
N VAL A 155 -9.62 -4.02 -3.98
CA VAL A 155 -10.10 -2.74 -3.42
C VAL A 155 -9.31 -2.39 -2.17
N GLY A 156 -8.82 -1.14 -2.10
CA GLY A 156 -8.00 -0.67 -0.98
C GLY A 156 -6.57 -1.21 -0.99
N CYS A 157 -6.10 -1.60 -2.17
CA CYS A 157 -4.73 -2.05 -2.47
C CYS A 157 -3.76 -0.92 -2.79
N GLU A 158 -4.28 0.29 -2.73
CA GLU A 158 -3.52 1.52 -2.82
C GLU A 158 -2.48 1.54 -1.69
N ARG A 159 -1.19 1.63 -2.06
CA ARG A 159 -0.07 1.78 -1.13
C ARG A 159 0.37 3.24 -1.06
N GLY A 160 1.24 3.54 -0.09
CA GLY A 160 1.78 4.88 0.11
C GLY A 160 0.68 5.93 0.27
N VAL A 161 0.77 7.02 -0.50
CA VAL A 161 -0.17 8.14 -0.41
C VAL A 161 -1.61 7.73 -0.75
N PHE A 162 -1.81 6.85 -1.73
CA PHE A 162 -3.15 6.46 -2.16
C PHE A 162 -3.90 5.66 -1.07
N ALA A 163 -3.18 4.99 -0.16
CA ALA A 163 -3.79 4.25 0.96
C ALA A 163 -4.66 5.13 1.89
N VAL A 164 -4.43 6.45 1.89
CA VAL A 164 -5.13 7.39 2.78
C VAL A 164 -6.52 7.72 2.22
N PRO A 165 -7.62 7.43 2.95
CA PRO A 165 -8.98 7.64 2.46
C PRO A 165 -9.24 9.10 2.05
N GLY A 166 -9.86 9.31 0.89
CA GLY A 166 -10.25 10.65 0.41
C GLY A 166 -9.12 11.50 -0.16
N VAL A 167 -7.91 10.96 -0.36
CA VAL A 167 -6.82 11.64 -1.08
C VAL A 167 -7.25 12.08 -2.48
N ASN A 168 -7.93 11.20 -3.22
CA ASN A 168 -8.44 11.50 -4.55
C ASN A 168 -9.43 12.69 -4.56
N ILE A 169 -10.32 12.76 -3.57
CA ILE A 169 -11.29 13.86 -3.40
C ILE A 169 -10.53 15.15 -3.11
N SER A 170 -9.61 15.11 -2.13
CA SER A 170 -8.78 16.25 -1.76
C SER A 170 -7.98 16.80 -2.96
N ARG A 171 -7.36 15.90 -3.74
CA ARG A 171 -6.65 16.25 -4.99
C ARG A 171 -7.56 16.94 -5.99
N ASN A 172 -8.75 16.38 -6.24
CA ASN A 172 -9.68 16.95 -7.21
C ASN A 172 -10.19 18.33 -6.78
N LEU A 173 -10.42 18.55 -5.49
CA LEU A 173 -10.77 19.88 -4.95
C LEU A 173 -9.65 20.89 -5.18
N GLY A 174 -8.40 20.53 -4.91
CA GLY A 174 -7.25 21.41 -5.15
C GLY A 174 -7.01 21.70 -6.63
N VAL A 175 -7.18 20.71 -7.50
CA VAL A 175 -7.11 20.89 -8.96
C VAL A 175 -8.19 21.84 -9.46
N ASN A 176 -9.43 21.69 -8.97
CA ASN A 176 -10.55 22.56 -9.33
C ASN A 176 -10.32 24.00 -8.85
N TRP A 177 -9.87 24.17 -7.60
CA TRP A 177 -9.49 25.47 -7.07
C TRP A 177 -8.41 26.12 -7.96
N LEU A 178 -7.35 25.38 -8.28
CA LEU A 178 -6.25 25.89 -9.10
C LEU A 178 -6.75 26.32 -10.49
N LYS A 179 -7.58 25.51 -11.15
CA LYS A 179 -8.21 25.90 -12.43
C LYS A 179 -9.10 27.15 -12.32
N ASN A 180 -9.79 27.34 -11.20
CA ASN A 180 -10.64 28.50 -10.96
C ASN A 180 -9.86 29.80 -10.67
N GLN A 181 -8.59 29.72 -10.26
CA GLN A 181 -7.72 30.89 -10.07
C GLN A 181 -7.16 31.47 -11.39
N ARG A 182 -7.50 30.86 -12.53
CA ARG A 182 -6.99 31.24 -13.84
C ARG A 182 -7.57 32.58 -14.28
N ASN A 183 -6.73 33.44 -14.86
CA ASN A 183 -7.16 34.72 -15.42
C ASN A 183 -7.70 34.57 -16.85
N ALA A 184 -8.21 35.67 -17.43
CA ALA A 184 -8.76 35.69 -18.79
C ALA A 184 -7.74 35.34 -19.90
N ALA A 185 -6.44 35.50 -19.61
CA ALA A 185 -5.34 35.12 -20.51
C ALA A 185 -4.88 33.67 -20.31
N TRP A 186 -5.68 32.85 -19.62
CA TRP A 186 -5.41 31.42 -19.38
C TRP A 186 -4.15 31.13 -18.54
N GLY A 187 -3.67 32.11 -17.78
CA GLY A 187 -2.52 31.98 -16.87
C GLY A 187 -2.83 32.30 -15.42
N TRP A 188 -1.80 32.30 -14.59
CA TRP A 188 -1.87 32.57 -13.15
C TRP A 188 -0.93 33.70 -12.73
N ARG A 189 -0.90 34.79 -13.52
CA ARG A 189 0.03 35.91 -13.32
C ARG A 189 1.47 35.39 -13.25
N GLU A 190 2.22 35.70 -12.20
CA GLU A 190 3.57 35.20 -11.96
C GLU A 190 3.64 33.69 -11.69
N ASN A 191 2.54 33.04 -11.33
CA ASN A 191 2.51 31.64 -10.92
C ASN A 191 2.12 30.65 -12.04
N THR A 192 2.05 31.07 -13.31
CA THR A 192 1.66 30.20 -14.43
C THR A 192 2.53 28.94 -14.51
N HIS A 193 3.85 29.07 -14.33
CA HIS A 193 4.78 27.94 -14.34
C HIS A 193 4.47 26.93 -13.22
N ARG A 194 4.16 27.40 -12.00
CA ARG A 194 3.76 26.55 -10.86
C ARG A 194 2.43 25.87 -11.12
N ALA A 195 1.45 26.61 -11.65
CA ALA A 195 0.13 26.07 -11.97
C ALA A 195 0.23 24.88 -12.93
N ILE A 196 0.99 25.05 -14.01
CA ILE A 196 1.19 24.03 -15.05
C ILE A 196 1.85 22.78 -14.46
N ILE A 197 2.93 22.95 -13.69
CA ILE A 197 3.62 21.83 -13.03
C ILE A 197 2.66 21.09 -12.10
N ALA A 198 1.93 21.81 -11.24
CA ALA A 198 0.99 21.20 -10.29
C ALA A 198 -0.16 20.48 -10.99
N LEU A 199 -0.74 21.08 -12.03
CA LEU A 199 -1.81 20.45 -12.83
C LEU A 199 -1.32 19.17 -13.51
N TYR A 200 -0.12 19.19 -14.09
CA TYR A 200 0.44 18.00 -14.72
C TYR A 200 0.68 16.88 -13.71
N LEU A 201 1.46 17.16 -12.64
CA LEU A 201 1.85 16.15 -11.66
C LEU A 201 0.66 15.61 -10.85
N ALA A 202 -0.38 16.42 -10.65
CA ALA A 202 -1.62 15.99 -9.99
C ALA A 202 -2.63 15.30 -10.93
N LYS A 203 -2.28 15.06 -12.20
CA LYS A 203 -3.19 14.49 -13.21
C LYS A 203 -4.45 15.35 -13.44
N GLY A 204 -4.31 16.67 -13.29
CA GLY A 204 -5.33 17.67 -13.60
C GLY A 204 -5.30 18.19 -15.05
N ALA A 205 -4.16 18.03 -15.73
CA ALA A 205 -3.93 18.32 -17.15
C ALA A 205 -2.87 17.34 -17.69
N ASN A 206 -2.78 17.17 -19.02
CA ASN A 206 -1.80 16.26 -19.64
C ASN A 206 -0.94 16.91 -20.74
N PHE A 207 -1.32 18.10 -21.24
CA PHE A 207 -0.61 18.88 -22.25
C PHE A 207 -0.21 18.07 -23.49
N ASN A 208 -1.11 17.21 -23.96
CA ASN A 208 -0.90 16.34 -25.12
C ASN A 208 -1.35 16.95 -26.47
N GLY A 209 -1.78 18.22 -26.48
CA GLY A 209 -2.29 18.93 -27.64
C GLY A 209 -3.70 18.53 -28.10
N THR A 210 -4.49 17.87 -27.25
CA THR A 210 -5.90 17.50 -27.55
C THR A 210 -6.94 18.41 -26.90
N ASN A 211 -6.52 19.26 -25.98
CA ASN A 211 -7.40 20.13 -25.20
C ASN A 211 -7.02 21.60 -25.38
N LEU A 212 -7.94 22.40 -25.95
CA LEU A 212 -7.73 23.81 -26.21
C LEU A 212 -7.40 24.61 -24.95
N ASP A 213 -8.05 24.28 -23.83
CA ASP A 213 -7.80 24.93 -22.54
C ASP A 213 -6.35 24.79 -22.11
N GLU A 214 -5.78 23.59 -22.31
CA GLU A 214 -4.40 23.26 -21.96
C GLU A 214 -3.41 23.91 -22.94
N ASP A 215 -3.76 23.96 -24.23
CA ASP A 215 -2.97 24.68 -25.25
C ASP A 215 -2.89 26.18 -24.95
N LEU A 216 -3.97 26.79 -24.45
CA LEU A 216 -3.96 28.21 -24.07
C LEU A 216 -3.09 28.47 -22.83
N MET A 217 -3.09 27.56 -21.84
CA MET A 217 -2.18 27.64 -20.70
C MET A 217 -0.71 27.54 -21.14
N GLU A 218 -0.43 26.61 -22.06
CA GLU A 218 0.89 26.42 -22.67
C GLU A 218 1.36 27.71 -23.36
N LYS A 219 0.52 28.30 -24.22
CA LYS A 219 0.87 29.54 -24.94
C LYS A 219 1.08 30.71 -24.00
N GLN A 220 0.31 30.80 -22.91
CA GLN A 220 0.52 31.84 -21.90
C GLN A 220 1.85 31.69 -21.17
N LEU A 221 2.29 30.46 -20.87
CA LEU A 221 3.63 30.20 -20.31
C LEU A 221 4.74 30.61 -21.27
N GLU A 222 4.64 30.19 -22.53
CA GLU A 222 5.63 30.53 -23.57
C GLU A 222 5.74 32.05 -23.77
N LEU A 223 4.60 32.75 -23.77
CA LEU A 223 4.57 34.21 -23.87
C LEU A 223 5.27 34.86 -22.68
N GLN A 224 4.91 34.47 -21.45
CA GLN A 224 5.52 35.03 -20.23
C GLN A 224 7.04 34.80 -20.22
N MET A 225 7.46 33.59 -20.56
CA MET A 225 8.88 33.25 -20.64
C MET A 225 9.60 34.08 -21.72
N SER A 226 9.04 34.18 -22.92
CA SER A 226 9.61 34.97 -24.02
C SER A 226 9.76 36.43 -23.61
N THR A 227 8.75 37.01 -22.95
CA THR A 227 8.84 38.39 -22.45
C THR A 227 9.90 38.56 -21.38
N ALA A 228 10.08 37.58 -20.49
CA ALA A 228 11.12 37.62 -19.47
C ALA A 228 12.52 37.58 -20.10
N ILE A 229 12.74 36.73 -21.11
CA ILE A 229 14.01 36.62 -21.83
C ILE A 229 14.33 37.93 -22.55
N LEU A 230 13.36 38.49 -23.27
CA LEU A 230 13.54 39.74 -24.02
C LEU A 230 13.78 40.97 -23.11
N ARG A 231 13.27 40.95 -21.88
CA ARG A 231 13.47 42.02 -20.90
C ARG A 231 14.67 41.79 -19.99
N ASN A 232 15.47 40.75 -20.20
CA ASN A 232 16.54 40.37 -19.28
C ASN A 232 17.59 41.48 -19.06
N GLU A 233 17.74 42.42 -20.00
CA GLU A 233 18.63 43.58 -19.83
C GLU A 233 18.10 44.60 -18.80
N THR A 234 16.78 44.70 -18.64
CA THR A 234 16.12 45.65 -17.72
C THR A 234 15.63 44.97 -16.45
N ASP A 235 15.12 43.75 -16.56
CA ASP A 235 14.58 42.91 -15.49
C ASP A 235 15.30 41.55 -15.51
N LEU A 236 16.39 41.44 -14.73
CA LEU A 236 17.26 40.26 -14.76
C LEU A 236 16.51 38.99 -14.33
N ILE A 237 16.53 37.95 -15.17
CA ILE A 237 15.99 36.63 -14.82
C ILE A 237 16.97 35.92 -13.88
N THR A 238 16.49 35.58 -12.69
CA THR A 238 17.28 34.82 -11.71
C THR A 238 17.40 33.34 -12.09
N PRO A 239 18.45 32.63 -11.62
CA PRO A 239 18.59 31.19 -11.85
C PRO A 239 17.38 30.40 -11.37
N THR A 240 16.78 30.81 -10.25
CA THR A 240 15.60 30.17 -9.66
C THR A 240 14.37 30.34 -10.54
N GLN A 241 14.14 31.54 -11.11
CA GLN A 241 13.04 31.77 -12.07
C GLN A 241 13.25 30.97 -13.35
N LEU A 242 14.48 30.93 -13.87
CA LEU A 242 14.81 30.14 -15.06
C LEU A 242 14.59 28.65 -14.82
N ALA A 243 14.98 28.13 -13.65
CA ALA A 243 14.71 26.75 -13.23
C ALA A 243 13.21 26.42 -13.16
N MET A 244 12.40 27.36 -12.64
CA MET A 244 10.95 27.23 -12.60
C MET A 244 10.34 27.15 -14.01
N TYR A 245 10.79 28.00 -14.93
CA TYR A 245 10.35 27.94 -16.32
C TYR A 245 10.79 26.65 -17.02
N ILE A 246 12.05 26.22 -16.85
CA ILE A 246 12.57 24.98 -17.42
C ILE A 246 11.72 23.78 -16.96
N ASN A 247 11.43 23.67 -15.67
CA ASN A 247 10.57 22.60 -15.15
C ASN A 247 9.16 22.64 -15.76
N ALA A 248 8.59 23.83 -15.98
CA ALA A 248 7.29 23.98 -16.62
C ALA A 248 7.33 23.59 -18.11
N LEU A 249 8.37 23.99 -18.85
CA LEU A 249 8.59 23.58 -20.23
C LEU A 249 8.71 22.05 -20.36
N LEU A 250 9.44 21.41 -19.45
CA LEU A 250 9.52 19.95 -19.40
C LEU A 250 8.15 19.31 -19.14
N ALA A 251 7.34 19.89 -18.26
CA ALA A 251 5.98 19.41 -17.97
C ALA A 251 5.03 19.47 -19.17
N ILE A 252 5.14 20.51 -20.01
CA ILE A 252 4.34 20.65 -21.24
C ILE A 252 5.00 20.01 -22.46
N CYS A 253 6.12 19.31 -22.29
CA CYS A 253 6.91 18.79 -23.39
C CYS A 253 7.27 19.88 -24.43
N HIS A 254 7.82 20.99 -23.99
CA HIS A 254 8.56 21.95 -24.83
C HIS A 254 10.04 21.83 -24.52
N ASP A 255 10.92 21.78 -25.54
CA ASP A 255 12.35 21.58 -25.31
C ASP A 255 13.01 22.87 -24.77
N PRO A 256 13.57 22.87 -23.55
CA PRO A 256 14.26 24.04 -23.00
C PRO A 256 15.64 24.29 -23.62
N ARG A 257 16.21 23.33 -24.36
CA ARG A 257 17.50 23.50 -25.07
C ARG A 257 17.35 24.29 -26.36
N ASN A 258 16.14 24.35 -26.90
CA ASN A 258 15.81 25.08 -28.11
C ASN A 258 14.45 25.77 -27.95
N PHE A 259 14.35 26.65 -26.94
CA PHE A 259 13.18 27.47 -26.74
C PHE A 259 13.25 28.69 -27.67
N TYR A 260 12.62 28.62 -28.83
CA TYR A 260 12.65 29.70 -29.84
C TYR A 260 14.08 30.17 -30.19
N GLY A 261 15.04 29.24 -30.26
CA GLY A 261 16.46 29.54 -30.52
C GLY A 261 17.30 29.87 -29.27
N PHE A 262 16.69 29.98 -28.08
CA PHE A 262 17.39 30.15 -26.82
C PHE A 262 17.68 28.81 -26.15
N ASN A 263 18.92 28.64 -25.66
CA ASN A 263 19.32 27.47 -24.88
C ASN A 263 19.32 27.81 -23.39
N LEU A 264 18.16 27.63 -22.78
CA LEU A 264 17.88 28.03 -21.40
C LEU A 264 18.67 27.22 -20.39
N ILE A 265 18.97 25.96 -20.73
CA ILE A 265 19.81 25.08 -19.90
C ILE A 265 21.22 25.66 -19.80
N ASN A 266 21.81 26.04 -20.93
CA ASN A 266 23.15 26.64 -20.96
C ASN A 266 23.17 28.00 -20.25
N ASP A 267 22.14 28.82 -20.44
CA ASP A 267 22.04 30.12 -19.75
C ASP A 267 21.97 29.93 -18.23
N MET A 268 21.19 28.96 -17.74
CA MET A 268 21.11 28.64 -16.32
C MET A 268 22.45 28.16 -15.76
N LYS A 269 23.14 27.24 -16.45
CA LYS A 269 24.48 26.76 -16.04
C LYS A 269 25.48 27.91 -15.93
N ARG A 270 25.50 28.82 -16.92
CA ARG A 270 26.35 30.02 -16.88
C ARG A 270 26.04 30.88 -15.65
N GLN A 271 24.77 31.18 -15.39
CA GLN A 271 24.41 31.99 -14.22
C GLN A 271 24.81 31.33 -12.89
N MET A 272 24.68 30.00 -12.79
CA MET A 272 25.12 29.24 -11.61
C MET A 272 26.63 29.28 -11.38
N GLU A 273 27.44 29.31 -12.45
CA GLU A 273 28.90 29.47 -12.36
C GLU A 273 29.31 30.87 -11.87
N PHE A 274 28.55 31.91 -12.25
CA PHE A 274 28.78 33.28 -11.79
C PHE A 274 28.35 33.49 -10.34
N SER A 275 27.29 32.83 -9.86
CA SER A 275 26.74 32.98 -8.51
C SER A 275 27.45 32.12 -7.46
N LYS A 276 28.79 32.16 -7.38
CA LYS A 276 29.61 31.26 -6.52
C LYS A 276 29.23 31.26 -5.03
N ASN A 277 28.55 32.29 -4.54
CA ASN A 277 28.26 32.51 -3.11
C ASN A 277 26.80 32.27 -2.68
N THR A 278 25.90 31.86 -3.60
CA THR A 278 24.49 31.61 -3.23
C THR A 278 24.05 30.25 -3.76
N THR A 279 23.86 29.30 -2.85
CA THR A 279 23.40 27.95 -3.19
C THR A 279 21.90 27.98 -3.48
N HIS A 280 21.53 28.29 -4.73
CA HIS A 280 20.17 28.06 -5.21
C HIS A 280 20.01 26.56 -5.54
N LEU A 281 19.11 25.86 -4.84
CA LEU A 281 18.95 24.42 -4.99
C LEU A 281 18.02 24.02 -6.15
N LEU A 282 17.00 24.84 -6.43
CA LEU A 282 16.03 24.56 -7.49
C LEU A 282 16.65 24.42 -8.89
N PRO A 283 17.68 25.22 -9.28
CA PRO A 283 18.40 25.01 -10.53
C PRO A 283 19.00 23.61 -10.69
N TYR A 284 19.58 23.02 -9.63
CA TYR A 284 20.13 21.65 -9.71
C TYR A 284 19.04 20.61 -9.95
N LEU A 285 17.88 20.76 -9.31
CA LEU A 285 16.72 19.90 -9.57
C LEU A 285 16.22 20.06 -11.02
N ALA A 286 16.16 21.29 -11.53
CA ALA A 286 15.76 21.54 -12.93
C ALA A 286 16.75 20.95 -13.95
N LEU A 287 18.05 21.05 -13.69
CA LEU A 287 19.08 20.38 -14.50
C LEU A 287 18.89 18.86 -14.50
N CYS A 288 18.67 18.28 -13.32
CA CYS A 288 18.42 16.85 -13.24
C CYS A 288 17.15 16.43 -13.99
N ASN A 289 16.04 17.16 -13.81
CA ASN A 289 14.79 16.94 -14.55
C ASN A 289 15.01 17.06 -16.07
N ALA A 290 15.87 17.97 -16.51
CA ALA A 290 16.25 18.10 -17.91
C ALA A 290 17.15 16.96 -18.42
N LYS A 291 17.57 16.02 -17.56
CA LYS A 291 18.55 14.95 -17.85
C LYS A 291 19.95 15.49 -18.17
N GLU A 292 20.33 16.59 -17.53
CA GLU A 292 21.69 17.13 -17.60
C GLU A 292 22.61 16.42 -16.61
N ILE A 293 23.86 16.22 -17.03
CA ILE A 293 24.90 15.66 -16.17
C ILE A 293 25.42 16.79 -15.27
N LEU A 294 25.28 16.64 -13.96
CA LEU A 294 25.88 17.54 -12.98
C LEU A 294 27.37 17.22 -12.81
N THR A 295 28.16 18.25 -12.49
CA THR A 295 29.59 18.06 -12.21
C THR A 295 29.82 17.49 -10.81
N ASP A 296 31.00 16.93 -10.57
CA ASP A 296 31.37 16.41 -9.25
C ASP A 296 31.33 17.49 -8.17
N LEU A 297 31.70 18.73 -8.53
CA LEU A 297 31.62 19.88 -7.65
C LEU A 297 30.16 20.20 -7.27
N ASP A 298 29.22 20.05 -8.20
CA ASP A 298 27.79 20.28 -7.95
C ASP A 298 27.24 19.22 -6.99
N VAL A 299 27.60 17.96 -7.19
CA VAL A 299 27.21 16.86 -6.29
C VAL A 299 27.77 17.09 -4.87
N VAL A 300 29.04 17.47 -4.76
CA VAL A 300 29.66 17.79 -3.45
C VAL A 300 28.93 18.93 -2.76
N LYS A 301 28.56 20.00 -3.47
CA LYS A 301 27.78 21.11 -2.89
C LYS A 301 26.42 20.64 -2.36
N LEU A 302 25.71 19.79 -3.11
CA LEU A 302 24.41 19.26 -2.67
C LEU A 302 24.55 18.35 -1.45
N VAL A 303 25.58 17.50 -1.41
CA VAL A 303 25.88 16.64 -0.25
C VAL A 303 26.24 17.48 0.98
N GLN A 304 27.05 18.54 0.85
CA GLN A 304 27.36 19.45 1.95
C GLN A 304 26.11 20.10 2.54
N VAL A 305 25.16 20.48 1.69
CA VAL A 305 23.87 21.01 2.14
C VAL A 305 23.05 19.96 2.87
N LEU A 306 23.03 18.71 2.38
CA LEU A 306 22.36 17.61 3.06
C LEU A 306 22.94 17.34 4.46
N GLU A 307 24.26 17.34 4.59
CA GLU A 307 24.96 16.99 5.84
C GLU A 307 25.09 18.17 6.83
N SER A 308 24.65 19.37 6.44
CA SER A 308 24.72 20.55 7.32
C SER A 308 23.83 20.37 8.56
N PRO A 309 24.32 20.69 9.78
CA PRO A 309 23.60 20.42 11.03
C PRO A 309 22.29 21.21 11.12
N SER A 310 21.21 20.48 11.35
CA SER A 310 19.81 20.91 11.28
C SER A 310 19.26 21.34 12.65
N ASN A 311 19.46 22.60 13.05
CA ASN A 311 18.79 23.12 14.26
C ASN A 311 17.55 23.99 13.97
N HIS A 312 17.23 24.29 12.70
CA HIS A 312 16.08 25.13 12.33
C HIS A 312 15.30 24.57 11.12
N SER A 313 13.97 24.74 11.12
CA SER A 313 13.03 24.29 10.06
C SER A 313 13.39 24.78 8.65
N PHE A 314 14.01 25.95 8.52
CA PHE A 314 14.52 26.45 7.23
C PHE A 314 15.56 25.51 6.59
N PHE A 315 16.40 24.86 7.40
CA PHE A 315 17.38 23.90 6.88
C PHE A 315 16.70 22.64 6.34
N THR A 316 15.61 22.19 6.95
CA THR A 316 14.85 21.01 6.50
C THR A 316 14.27 21.21 5.09
N ASP A 317 13.75 22.41 4.79
CA ASP A 317 13.22 22.75 3.46
C ASP A 317 14.33 22.67 2.40
N VAL A 318 15.47 23.26 2.71
CA VAL A 318 16.67 23.31 1.85
C VAL A 318 17.22 21.90 1.64
N GLN A 319 17.38 21.11 2.70
CA GLN A 319 17.81 19.70 2.62
C GLN A 319 16.85 18.87 1.78
N SER A 320 15.54 19.08 1.90
CA SER A 320 14.53 18.36 1.12
C SER A 320 14.67 18.61 -0.38
N VAL A 321 14.88 19.88 -0.80
CA VAL A 321 15.10 20.20 -2.22
C VAL A 321 16.43 19.64 -2.72
N ALA A 322 17.50 19.69 -1.92
CA ALA A 322 18.78 19.07 -2.27
C ALA A 322 18.65 17.55 -2.44
N LEU A 323 17.89 16.89 -1.56
CA LEU A 323 17.61 15.46 -1.60
C LEU A 323 16.82 15.08 -2.86
N MET A 324 15.79 15.85 -3.23
CA MET A 324 15.08 15.63 -4.50
C MET A 324 16.02 15.71 -5.70
N GLY A 325 16.93 16.70 -5.70
CA GLY A 325 17.93 16.86 -6.76
C GLY A 325 18.87 15.65 -6.84
N LEU A 326 19.41 15.20 -5.71
CA LEU A 326 20.32 14.06 -5.65
C LEU A 326 19.65 12.73 -5.98
N ALA A 327 18.44 12.51 -5.48
CA ALA A 327 17.65 11.32 -5.78
C ALA A 327 17.31 11.22 -7.27
N CYS A 328 17.02 12.36 -7.92
CA CYS A 328 16.84 12.43 -9.37
C CYS A 328 18.10 11.99 -10.15
N ILE A 329 19.31 12.30 -9.66
CA ILE A 329 20.59 11.93 -10.30
C ILE A 329 20.90 10.43 -10.16
N GLY A 330 20.34 9.77 -9.14
CA GLY A 330 20.65 8.41 -8.68
C GLY A 330 20.51 7.28 -9.72
N ASN A 331 20.15 7.60 -10.97
CA ASN A 331 20.21 6.69 -12.13
C ASN A 331 21.54 6.75 -12.92
N SER A 332 22.52 7.54 -12.48
CA SER A 332 23.86 7.64 -13.11
C SER A 332 24.91 6.75 -12.41
N SER A 333 26.03 6.49 -13.10
CA SER A 333 27.06 5.48 -12.78
C SER A 333 27.86 5.67 -11.46
N LYS A 334 27.61 6.73 -10.67
CA LYS A 334 28.23 6.98 -9.35
C LYS A 334 27.35 6.55 -8.17
N THR A 335 26.60 5.47 -8.38
CA THR A 335 25.38 5.13 -7.64
C THR A 335 25.59 4.77 -6.17
N LEU A 336 26.77 4.27 -5.76
CA LEU A 336 26.92 3.66 -4.42
C LEU A 336 27.13 4.68 -3.29
N GLU A 337 28.11 5.59 -3.42
CA GLU A 337 28.37 6.63 -2.41
C GLU A 337 27.17 7.58 -2.25
N LEU A 338 26.52 7.92 -3.36
CA LEU A 338 25.35 8.79 -3.33
C LEU A 338 24.16 8.13 -2.63
N LYS A 339 23.99 6.81 -2.76
CA LYS A 339 22.95 6.05 -2.07
C LYS A 339 23.11 6.13 -0.56
N GLU A 340 24.32 5.96 -0.03
CA GLU A 340 24.55 6.05 1.42
C GLU A 340 24.20 7.44 1.97
N ASN A 341 24.60 8.51 1.26
CA ASN A 341 24.29 9.88 1.66
C ASN A 341 22.78 10.15 1.61
N ILE A 342 22.09 9.67 0.57
CA ILE A 342 20.64 9.76 0.45
C ILE A 342 19.95 9.03 1.61
N THR A 343 20.32 7.77 1.87
CA THR A 343 19.73 6.97 2.96
C THR A 343 19.95 7.64 4.32
N ARG A 344 21.16 8.12 4.61
CA ARG A 344 21.45 8.86 5.85
C ARG A 344 20.60 10.12 5.97
N ALA A 345 20.47 10.90 4.90
CA ALA A 345 19.65 12.11 4.90
C ALA A 345 18.16 11.79 5.12
N THR A 346 17.64 10.73 4.49
CA THR A 346 16.25 10.29 4.70
C THR A 346 15.99 9.85 6.14
N GLU A 347 16.92 9.12 6.76
CA GLU A 347 16.82 8.73 8.17
C GLU A 347 16.78 9.94 9.11
N ILE A 348 17.59 10.97 8.83
CA ILE A 348 17.58 12.21 9.59
C ILE A 348 16.24 12.92 9.44
N LEU A 349 15.71 13.06 8.22
CA LEU A 349 14.43 13.70 7.98
C LEU A 349 13.29 12.97 8.70
N LYS A 350 13.21 11.64 8.58
CA LYS A 350 12.16 10.81 9.22
C LYS A 350 12.14 10.99 10.74
N LYS A 351 13.29 11.11 11.39
CA LYS A 351 13.40 11.34 12.86
C LYS A 351 12.79 12.66 13.35
N HIS A 352 12.57 13.63 12.46
CA HIS A 352 11.96 14.91 12.80
C HIS A 352 10.43 14.93 12.64
N GLN A 353 9.79 13.77 12.40
CA GLN A 353 8.33 13.70 12.32
C GLN A 353 7.70 13.96 13.71
N ASN A 354 6.74 14.89 13.75
CA ASN A 354 5.97 15.22 14.94
C ASN A 354 4.86 14.18 15.19
N GLU A 355 4.28 14.19 16.39
CA GLU A 355 3.16 13.30 16.77
C GLU A 355 1.90 13.49 15.90
N ASP A 356 1.69 14.68 15.34
CA ASP A 356 0.60 14.96 14.40
C ASP A 356 0.88 14.49 12.97
N GLY A 357 2.04 13.86 12.74
CA GLY A 357 2.52 13.40 11.44
C GLY A 357 3.25 14.45 10.62
N SER A 358 3.27 15.72 11.05
CA SER A 358 3.91 16.83 10.31
C SER A 358 5.43 16.85 10.48
N PHE A 359 6.11 17.66 9.66
CA PHE A 359 7.52 18.03 9.83
C PHE A 359 7.65 19.52 10.23
N GLY A 360 6.71 20.03 11.03
CA GLY A 360 6.68 21.40 11.51
C GLY A 360 5.53 22.21 10.93
N ASN A 361 5.64 22.65 9.67
CA ASN A 361 4.59 23.41 9.00
C ASN A 361 4.16 22.75 7.67
N ILE A 362 3.12 23.29 7.05
CA ILE A 362 2.55 22.77 5.81
C ILE A 362 3.56 22.70 4.64
N TYR A 363 4.43 23.71 4.50
CA TYR A 363 5.42 23.78 3.43
C TYR A 363 6.55 22.78 3.65
N THR A 364 7.11 22.74 4.87
CA THR A 364 8.17 21.80 5.24
C THR A 364 7.68 20.37 5.13
N THR A 365 6.48 20.08 5.61
CA THR A 365 5.86 18.75 5.49
C THR A 365 5.71 18.35 4.02
N ALA A 366 5.23 19.26 3.16
CA ALA A 366 5.10 18.98 1.73
C ALA A 366 6.46 18.71 1.07
N LEU A 367 7.49 19.50 1.38
CA LEU A 367 8.83 19.32 0.83
C LEU A 367 9.48 18.01 1.30
N VAL A 368 9.37 17.68 2.59
CA VAL A 368 9.93 16.42 3.14
C VAL A 368 9.27 15.22 2.48
N ILE A 369 7.94 15.19 2.38
CA ILE A 369 7.24 14.07 1.73
C ILE A 369 7.64 13.95 0.25
N GLN A 370 7.74 15.06 -0.48
CA GLN A 370 8.24 15.01 -1.86
C GLN A 370 9.67 14.49 -1.97
N ALA A 371 10.54 14.78 -0.99
CA ALA A 371 11.91 14.28 -0.98
C ALA A 371 11.96 12.78 -0.69
N LEU A 372 11.11 12.29 0.22
CA LEU A 372 10.94 10.87 0.52
C LEU A 372 10.41 10.10 -0.70
N LEU A 373 9.36 10.61 -1.36
CA LEU A 373 8.85 10.08 -2.63
C LEU A 373 9.91 10.07 -3.75
N SER A 374 10.78 11.08 -3.79
CA SER A 374 11.84 11.13 -4.81
C SER A 374 12.93 10.09 -4.58
N SER A 375 13.23 9.81 -3.31
CA SER A 375 14.28 8.89 -2.89
C SER A 375 13.82 7.44 -2.77
N GLY A 376 12.50 7.18 -2.85
CA GLY A 376 11.95 5.83 -2.76
C GLY A 376 11.87 5.28 -1.33
N HIS A 377 11.85 6.16 -0.32
CA HIS A 377 11.84 5.82 1.11
C HIS A 377 10.47 6.14 1.76
N GLU A 378 9.41 6.30 0.96
CA GLU A 378 8.06 6.62 1.42
C GLU A 378 7.31 5.46 2.11
N GLU A 379 7.76 4.22 1.93
CA GLU A 379 7.18 3.01 2.55
C GLU A 379 8.04 2.49 3.73
N ASP A 380 9.04 3.25 4.17
CA ASP A 380 9.90 2.86 5.27
C ASP A 380 9.11 2.76 6.59
N THR A 381 9.40 1.74 7.39
CA THR A 381 8.63 1.41 8.61
C THR A 381 8.72 2.47 9.72
N ASP A 382 9.75 3.31 9.70
CA ASP A 382 10.00 4.39 10.66
C ASP A 382 9.36 5.72 10.26
N LEU A 383 8.59 5.76 9.16
CA LEU A 383 7.82 6.91 8.72
C LEU A 383 6.32 6.63 8.84
N ASP A 384 5.58 7.47 9.57
CA ASP A 384 4.13 7.46 9.51
C ASP A 384 3.65 8.34 8.34
N LEU A 385 3.81 7.84 7.11
CA LEU A 385 3.38 8.56 5.91
C LEU A 385 1.88 8.84 5.96
N LYS A 386 1.09 7.92 6.51
CA LYS A 386 -0.36 8.07 6.61
C LYS A 386 -0.71 9.30 7.46
N ALA A 387 -0.11 9.44 8.64
CA ALA A 387 -0.30 10.61 9.49
C ALA A 387 0.12 11.90 8.78
N ALA A 388 1.26 11.88 8.05
CA ALA A 388 1.73 13.06 7.31
C ALA A 388 0.76 13.49 6.19
N ILE A 389 0.19 12.54 5.45
CA ILE A 389 -0.82 12.82 4.42
C ILE A 389 -2.15 13.27 5.05
N GLU A 390 -2.56 12.68 6.17
CA GLU A 390 -3.74 13.15 6.92
C GLU A 390 -3.55 14.58 7.45
N PHE A 391 -2.37 14.92 7.95
CA PHE A 391 -2.00 16.28 8.32
C PHE A 391 -2.17 17.23 7.13
N LEU A 392 -1.53 16.96 5.98
CA LEU A 392 -1.66 17.84 4.80
C LEU A 392 -3.12 18.01 4.36
N LYS A 393 -3.90 16.91 4.34
CA LYS A 393 -5.32 16.96 4.00
C LYS A 393 -6.15 17.78 4.99
N SER A 394 -5.83 17.72 6.28
CA SER A 394 -6.51 18.51 7.31
C SER A 394 -6.31 20.02 7.14
N GLN A 395 -5.24 20.43 6.42
CA GLN A 395 -4.97 21.83 6.09
C GLN A 395 -5.74 22.33 4.86
N GLN A 396 -6.55 21.48 4.21
CA GLN A 396 -7.31 21.89 3.04
C GLN A 396 -8.49 22.78 3.43
N SER A 397 -8.54 23.99 2.87
CA SER A 397 -9.61 24.96 3.02
C SER A 397 -10.89 24.53 2.30
N LYS A 398 -12.02 25.13 2.70
CA LYS A 398 -13.34 24.87 2.09
C LYS A 398 -13.41 25.22 0.61
N ASP A 399 -12.58 26.13 0.14
CA ASP A 399 -12.48 26.51 -1.27
C ASP A 399 -11.69 25.50 -2.12
N GLY A 400 -11.06 24.51 -1.48
CA GLY A 400 -10.22 23.48 -2.09
C GLY A 400 -8.71 23.79 -2.06
N SER A 401 -8.31 25.01 -1.69
CA SER A 401 -6.89 25.38 -1.55
C SER A 401 -6.25 24.75 -0.30
N PHE A 402 -4.93 24.77 -0.25
CA PHE A 402 -4.16 24.44 0.96
C PHE A 402 -3.66 25.72 1.66
N GLY A 403 -4.50 26.76 1.72
CA GLY A 403 -4.19 28.04 2.35
C GLY A 403 -3.69 29.09 1.36
N ASP A 404 -2.65 28.77 0.58
CA ASP A 404 -2.16 29.65 -0.48
C ASP A 404 -1.71 28.90 -1.75
N PHE A 405 -1.27 29.67 -2.75
CA PHE A 405 -0.83 29.13 -4.03
C PHE A 405 0.41 28.24 -3.90
N LEU A 406 1.37 28.62 -3.05
CA LEU A 406 2.62 27.90 -2.88
C LEU A 406 2.39 26.55 -2.19
N ALA A 407 1.62 26.54 -1.10
CA ALA A 407 1.22 25.32 -0.41
C ALA A 407 0.45 24.39 -1.35
N THR A 408 -0.52 24.93 -2.10
CA THR A 408 -1.30 24.15 -3.06
C THR A 408 -0.42 23.56 -4.16
N TYR A 409 0.53 24.34 -4.69
CA TYR A 409 1.52 23.88 -5.66
C TYR A 409 2.39 22.73 -5.13
N LEU A 410 2.83 22.80 -3.87
CA LEU A 410 3.68 21.77 -3.27
C LEU A 410 2.91 20.50 -2.89
N ILE A 411 1.63 20.61 -2.52
CA ILE A 411 0.84 19.47 -2.02
C ILE A 411 0.17 18.68 -3.15
N LEU A 412 -0.30 19.36 -4.21
CA LEU A 412 -1.02 18.70 -5.29
C LEU A 412 -0.28 17.50 -5.93
N PRO A 413 1.03 17.57 -6.21
CA PRO A 413 1.79 16.42 -6.68
C PRO A 413 1.78 15.25 -5.70
N ILE A 414 1.91 15.53 -4.39
CA ILE A 414 1.95 14.51 -3.33
C ILE A 414 0.67 13.69 -3.34
N LEU A 415 -0.49 14.33 -3.48
CA LEU A 415 -1.79 13.66 -3.53
C LEU A 415 -1.99 12.76 -4.76
N ASN A 416 -1.03 12.76 -5.68
CA ASN A 416 -0.94 11.82 -6.80
C ASN A 416 0.30 10.90 -6.70
N SER A 417 0.87 10.78 -5.50
CA SER A 417 2.12 10.05 -5.24
C SER A 417 3.27 10.50 -6.16
N LYS A 418 3.37 11.83 -6.39
CA LYS A 418 4.41 12.46 -7.20
C LYS A 418 5.18 13.51 -6.43
N SER A 419 6.39 13.78 -6.90
CA SER A 419 7.25 14.88 -6.47
C SER A 419 7.67 15.74 -7.66
N LEU A 420 8.32 16.87 -7.39
CA LEU A 420 8.89 17.72 -8.43
C LEU A 420 10.03 17.06 -9.23
N SER A 421 10.64 15.97 -8.74
CA SER A 421 11.64 15.20 -9.50
C SER A 421 11.01 14.26 -10.53
N ASP A 422 9.70 13.97 -10.42
CA ASP A 422 9.00 13.17 -11.42
C ASP A 422 8.84 13.90 -12.77
N ILE A 423 9.12 15.21 -12.82
CA ILE A 423 9.21 15.96 -14.07
C ILE A 423 10.28 15.34 -14.99
N GLY A 424 11.41 14.88 -14.44
CA GLY A 424 12.44 14.19 -15.23
C GLY A 424 12.04 12.84 -15.79
N LYS A 425 10.95 12.25 -15.29
CA LYS A 425 10.39 10.96 -15.74
C LYS A 425 9.34 11.11 -16.84
N ILE A 426 9.00 12.34 -17.23
CA ILE A 426 8.01 12.61 -18.27
C ILE A 426 8.50 12.07 -19.61
N ASN A 427 7.65 11.29 -20.28
CA ASN A 427 7.91 10.81 -21.63
C ASN A 427 7.15 11.66 -22.66
N CYS A 428 7.88 12.45 -23.43
CA CYS A 428 7.33 13.34 -24.45
C CYS A 428 7.21 12.70 -25.84
N THR A 429 7.54 11.41 -26.03
CA THR A 429 7.48 10.76 -27.34
C THR A 429 6.07 10.56 -27.89
N GLU A 430 5.06 10.54 -27.01
CA GLU A 430 3.66 10.31 -27.38
C GLU A 430 2.89 11.61 -27.68
N ASN A 431 3.56 12.77 -27.63
CA ASN A 431 2.88 14.06 -27.73
C ASN A 431 2.59 14.44 -29.20
N VAL A 432 1.30 14.41 -29.58
CA VAL A 432 0.81 14.54 -30.96
C VAL A 432 1.19 15.89 -31.60
N LYS A 433 1.29 16.94 -30.79
CA LYS A 433 1.64 18.31 -31.23
C LYS A 433 3.04 18.38 -31.87
N ARG A 434 4.02 17.64 -31.32
CA ARG A 434 5.40 17.59 -31.82
C ARG A 434 5.54 16.91 -33.19
N VAL A 435 4.59 16.07 -33.59
CA VAL A 435 4.57 15.47 -34.94
C VAL A 435 4.20 16.50 -36.01
N ARG A 436 3.49 17.58 -35.63
CA ARG A 436 3.07 18.65 -36.56
C ARG A 436 4.12 19.75 -36.70
N ASP A 437 4.77 20.14 -35.60
CA ASP A 437 5.79 21.21 -35.63
C ASP A 437 7.17 20.75 -36.15
N SER A 438 7.35 19.43 -36.38
CA SER A 438 8.56 18.83 -36.96
C SER A 438 8.44 18.52 -38.47
N LYS A 439 7.30 18.87 -39.08
CA LYS A 439 7.08 18.87 -40.54
C LYS A 439 6.95 20.30 -41.03
#